data_AF-A0A0B2PMW0-F1
#
_entry.id   AF-A0A0B2PMW0-F1
#
_cell.length_a   1.000
_cell.length_b   1.000
_cell.length_c   1.000
_cell.angle_alpha   90.00
_cell.angle_beta   90.00
_cell.angle_gamma   90.00
#
_symmetry.space_group_name_H-M   'P 1'
#
loop_
_entity.id
_entity.type
_entity.pdbx_description
1 polymer ?
#
loop_
_entity_poly.entity_id
_entity_poly.type
_entity_poly.pdbx_seq_one_letter_code
_entity_poly.pdbx_strand_id
1 'polypeptide(L)' 'VDEFHAHGSFPRGSNASFVALIPKISQPQSLNDYRPISLIGCMYKVIAKLLANRLRILLDELI' A
#
# COMPACT_ATOMS: atom_id res chain seq x y z
N VAL A 1 18.80 -0.55 2.75
CA VAL A 1 18.35 0.64 3.52
C VAL A 1 19.42 1.71 3.44
N ASP A 2 20.70 1.34 3.48
CA ASP A 2 21.84 2.26 3.30
C ASP A 2 21.79 3.07 2.00
N GLU A 3 21.44 2.44 0.87
CA GLU A 3 21.27 3.14 -0.41
C GLU A 3 20.16 4.20 -0.36
N PHE A 4 19.06 3.92 0.33
CA PHE A 4 17.97 4.88 0.55
C PHE A 4 18.42 6.04 1.44
N HIS A 5 19.21 5.77 2.49
CA HIS A 5 19.74 6.85 3.34
C HIS A 5 20.81 7.70 2.66
N ALA A 6 21.59 7.10 1.74
CA ALA A 6 22.63 7.81 1.01
C ALA A 6 22.09 8.63 -0.17
N HIS A 7 21.08 8.11 -0.89
CA HIS A 7 20.63 8.69 -2.16
C HIS A 7 19.15 9.11 -2.18
N GLY A 8 18.39 8.80 -1.13
CA GLY A 8 16.95 9.09 -1.07
C GLY A 8 16.11 8.28 -2.07
N SER A 9 16.69 7.24 -2.68
CA SER A 9 16.04 6.42 -3.71
C SER A 9 15.74 5.01 -3.20
N PHE A 10 14.62 4.46 -3.64
CA PHE A 10 14.36 3.03 -3.46
C PHE A 10 14.93 2.25 -4.65
N PRO A 11 15.37 1.00 -4.44
CA PRO A 11 15.76 0.13 -5.53
C PRO A 11 14.65 0.01 -6.58
N ARG A 12 15.03 -0.11 -7.85
CA ARG A 12 14.07 -0.29 -8.95
C ARG A 12 13.16 -1.49 -8.68
N GLY A 13 11.86 -1.32 -8.93
CA GLY A 13 10.85 -2.36 -8.67
C GLY A 13 10.29 -2.36 -7.24
N SER A 14 10.81 -1.53 -6.33
CA SER A 14 10.25 -1.42 -4.97
C SER A 14 8.80 -0.90 -4.92
N ASN A 15 8.36 -0.21 -5.98
CA ASN A 15 6.99 0.26 -6.17
C ASN A 15 6.13 -0.68 -7.05
N ALA A 16 6.63 -1.87 -7.39
CA ALA A 16 5.84 -2.85 -8.12
C ALA A 16 4.64 -3.31 -7.28
N SER A 17 3.51 -3.52 -7.96
CA SER A 17 2.31 -4.06 -7.34
C SER A 17 1.58 -5.00 -8.29
N PHE A 18 0.87 -5.97 -7.73
CA PHE A 18 -0.04 -6.83 -8.47
C PHE A 18 -1.46 -6.60 -7.98
N VAL A 19 -2.44 -6.69 -8.89
CA VAL A 19 -3.86 -6.66 -8.52
C VAL A 19 -4.37 -8.09 -8.45
N ALA A 20 -4.84 -8.51 -7.28
CA ALA A 20 -5.54 -9.76 -7.09
C ALA A 20 -7.04 -9.49 -6.97
N LEU A 21 -7.86 -10.25 -7.70
CA LEU A 21 -9.32 -10.16 -7.62
C LEU A 21 -9.83 -11.24 -6.66
N ILE A 22 -10.33 -10.84 -5.49
CA ILE A 22 -10.93 -11.76 -4.53
C ILE A 22 -12.45 -11.81 -4.75
N PRO A 23 -13.06 -12.97 -5.02
CA PRO A 23 -14.50 -13.07 -5.19
C PRO A 23 -15.24 -12.69 -3.90
N LYS A 24 -16.29 -11.88 -4.01
CA LYS A 24 -17.18 -11.52 -2.89
C LYS A 24 -18.31 -12.53 -2.68
N ILE A 25 -18.64 -13.31 -3.72
CA ILE A 25 -19.72 -14.30 -3.75
C ILE A 25 -19.23 -15.62 -4.36
N SER A 26 -19.95 -16.72 -4.14
CA SER A 26 -19.53 -18.07 -4.57
C SER A 26 -19.46 -18.25 -6.10
N GLN A 27 -20.27 -17.53 -6.86
CA GLN A 27 -20.35 -17.62 -8.33
C GLN A 27 -20.35 -16.21 -8.92
N PRO A 28 -19.18 -15.56 -8.95
CA PRO A 28 -19.06 -14.22 -9.51
C PRO A 28 -19.34 -14.24 -11.01
N GLN A 29 -20.15 -13.30 -11.50
CA GLN A 29 -20.56 -13.20 -12.90
C GLN A 29 -20.08 -11.90 -13.55
N SER A 30 -19.79 -10.88 -12.74
CA SER A 30 -19.31 -9.57 -13.18
C SER A 30 -18.04 -9.14 -12.44
N LEU A 31 -17.29 -8.20 -12.99
CA LEU A 31 -16.13 -7.61 -12.30
C LEU A 31 -16.50 -6.96 -10.96
N ASN A 32 -17.73 -6.45 -10.87
CA ASN A 32 -18.27 -5.89 -9.64
C ASN A 32 -18.46 -6.93 -8.53
N ASP A 33 -18.44 -8.23 -8.84
CA ASP A 33 -18.51 -9.30 -7.85
C ASP A 33 -17.14 -9.60 -7.20
N TYR A 34 -16.07 -8.95 -7.67
CA TYR A 34 -14.74 -9.06 -7.11
C TYR A 34 -14.38 -7.84 -6.27
N ARG A 35 -13.57 -8.07 -5.25
CA ARG A 35 -12.85 -7.03 -4.51
C ARG A 35 -11.41 -7.03 -5.01
N PRO A 36 -10.94 -5.96 -5.67
CA PRO A 36 -9.53 -5.85 -6.01
C PRO A 36 -8.72 -5.58 -4.74
N ILE A 37 -7.60 -6.29 -4.58
CA ILE A 37 -6.59 -6.02 -3.56
C ILE A 37 -5.24 -5.83 -4.24
N SER A 38 -4.54 -4.77 -3.85
CA SER A 38 -3.17 -4.52 -4.28
C SER A 38 -2.21 -5.34 -3.41
N LEU A 39 -1.56 -6.31 -4.02
CA LEU A 39 -0.42 -7.02 -3.45
C LEU A 39 0.82 -6.16 -3.66
N ILE A 40 1.20 -5.45 -2.60
CA ILE A 40 2.36 -4.56 -2.55
C ILE A 40 3.45 -5.10 -1.64
N GLY A 41 4.70 -4.73 -1.94
CA GLY A 41 5.85 -5.08 -1.11
C GLY A 41 5.76 -4.55 0.33
N CYS A 42 6.39 -5.25 1.27
CA CYS A 42 6.36 -4.90 2.69
C CYS A 42 6.95 -3.51 2.98
N MET A 43 7.98 -3.09 2.23
CA MET A 43 8.61 -1.77 2.37
C MET A 43 7.59 -0.63 2.24
N TYR A 44 6.70 -0.70 1.25
CA TYR A 44 5.66 0.30 1.06
C TYR A 44 4.69 0.34 2.25
N LYS A 45 4.33 -0.83 2.80
CA LYS A 45 3.46 -0.92 3.98
C LYS A 45 4.09 -0.30 5.22
N VAL A 46 5.40 -0.50 5.43
CA VAL A 46 6.14 0.10 6.55
C VAL A 46 6.15 1.62 6.43
N ILE A 47 6.46 2.15 5.24
CA ILE A 47 6.49 3.59 4.98
C ILE A 47 5.09 4.20 5.15
N ALA A 48 4.06 3.57 4.61
CA ALA A 48 2.68 4.02 4.76
C ALA A 48 2.26 4.09 6.23
N LYS A 49 2.63 3.09 7.05
CA LYS A 49 2.33 3.09 8.48
C LYS A 49 3.10 4.18 9.23
N LEU A 50 4.37 4.40 8.88
CA LEU A 50 5.18 5.48 9.45
C LEU A 50 4.54 6.85 9.17
N LEU A 51 4.13 7.10 7.92
CA LEU A 51 3.48 8.34 7.52
C LEU A 51 2.12 8.51 8.20
N ALA A 52 1.29 7.47 8.26
CA ALA A 52 0.01 7.51 8.96
C ALA A 52 0.18 7.85 10.46
N ASN A 53 1.20 7.30 11.11
CA ASN A 53 1.49 7.60 12.51
C ASN A 53 1.94 9.06 12.72
N ARG A 54 2.68 9.63 11.77
CA ARG A 54 3.08 11.06 11.78
C ARG A 54 1.88 11.97 11.55
N LEU A 55 1.05 11.63 10.56
CA LEU A 55 -0.16 12.40 10.23
C LEU A 55 -1.17 12.39 11.37
N ARG A 56 -1.29 11.28 12.11
CA ARG A 56 -2.18 11.17 13.28
C ARG A 56 -2.00 12.32 14.28
N ILE A 57 -0.78 12.76 14.54
CA ILE A 57 -0.49 13.84 15.49
C ILE A 57 -1.09 15.17 15.02
N LEU A 58 -1.10 15.42 13.72
CA LEU A 58 -1.62 16.65 13.13
C LEU A 58 -3.14 16.60 12.92
N LEU A 59 -3.71 15.41 12.73
CA LEU A 59 -5.15 15.24 12.56
C LEU A 59 -5.93 15.65 13.81
N ASP A 60 -5.37 15.42 14.99
CA ASP A 60 -5.96 15.82 16.27
C ASP A 60 -6.07 17.36 16.41
N GLU A 61 -5.25 18.13 15.68
CA GLU A 61 -5.30 19.61 15.67
C GLU A 61 -6.21 20.18 14.57
N LEU A 62 -6.60 19.37 13.58
CA LEU A 62 -7.33 19.82 12.40
C LEU A 62 -8.86 19.61 12.50
N ILE A 63 -9.32 18.80 13.45
CA ILE A 63 -10.73 18.41 13.64
C ILE A 63 -11.29 19.01 14.93
#